data_AF-A0A2G6J118-F1
#
_entry.id   AF-A0A2G6J118-F1
#
_cell.length_a   1.000
_cell.length_b   1.000
_cell.length_c   1.000
_cell.angle_alpha   90.00
_cell.angle_beta   90.00
_cell.angle_gamma   90.00
#
_symmetry.space_group_name_H-M   'P 1'
#
loop_
_entity.id
_entity.type
_entity.pdbx_description
1 polymer ?
#
loop_
_entity_poly.entity_id
_entity_poly.type
_entity_poly.pdbx_seq_one_letter_code
_entity_poly.pdbx_strand_id
1 'polypeptide(L)'
;MVLAGTSAFAESVKFKDAKGDDNGPGSYTYPTDTVYTKGSFDLRKVALEDDGDEIEVTVEVGAKIKDPWDSKAWDGNGFSLQMVFIFLDTKAGGHTKTIPGLNVDFAAGHEWDKVLIISPQGNTRVQSEINSKAKDLKGDIVLPLKVKARGKKLVASFPKDKVGGGVSKSWGYQVLMQSNEGFPDKTDLLTRKVNEYGGGHRFGGGCDYDWDPHVMDMLGEQADLKAYTCKSKTDGKRAAIKMVKP
;
A
#
# COMPACT_ATOMS: atom_id res chain seq x y z
N MET A 1 -29.25 34.78 -20.11
CA MET A 1 -28.28 34.55 -19.03
C MET A 1 -27.68 33.17 -19.26
N VAL A 2 -26.54 33.09 -19.95
CA VAL A 2 -25.84 31.83 -20.22
C VAL A 2 -24.94 31.57 -19.02
N LEU A 3 -25.27 30.57 -18.20
CA LEU A 3 -24.37 30.05 -17.18
C LEU A 3 -23.19 29.40 -17.89
N ALA A 4 -22.07 30.11 -17.95
CA ALA A 4 -20.79 29.53 -18.32
C ALA A 4 -20.38 28.55 -17.21
N GLY A 5 -20.65 27.27 -17.43
CA GLY A 5 -20.09 26.21 -16.61
C GLY A 5 -18.58 26.23 -16.79
N THR A 6 -17.85 26.68 -15.76
CA THR A 6 -16.42 26.40 -15.65
C THR A 6 -16.29 24.89 -15.56
N SER A 7 -15.84 24.27 -16.64
CA SER A 7 -15.34 22.90 -16.59
C SER A 7 -14.10 22.94 -15.69
N ALA A 8 -14.29 22.62 -14.42
CA ALA A 8 -13.16 22.38 -13.53
C ALA A 8 -12.40 21.20 -14.14
N PHE A 9 -11.15 21.45 -14.54
CA PHE A 9 -10.26 20.35 -14.92
C PHE A 9 -10.16 19.42 -13.71
N ALA A 10 -10.45 18.13 -13.93
CA ALA A 10 -10.24 17.11 -12.91
C ALA A 10 -8.80 17.18 -12.40
N GLU A 11 -8.61 17.37 -11.09
CA GLU A 11 -7.28 17.42 -10.51
C GLU A 11 -6.66 16.02 -10.53
N SER A 12 -5.36 15.96 -10.75
CA SER A 12 -4.61 14.70 -10.72
C SER A 12 -3.21 14.90 -10.17
N VAL A 13 -2.71 13.86 -9.50
CA VAL A 13 -1.31 13.73 -9.08
C VAL A 13 -0.73 12.46 -9.70
N LYS A 14 0.53 12.52 -10.13
CA LYS A 14 1.21 11.42 -10.81
C LYS A 14 2.63 11.33 -10.31
N PHE A 15 3.01 10.14 -9.87
CA PHE A 15 4.33 9.84 -9.37
C PHE A 15 5.00 8.80 -10.26
N LYS A 16 6.31 8.91 -10.38
CA LYS A 16 7.17 7.87 -10.94
C LYS A 16 7.99 7.30 -9.81
N ASP A 17 8.23 6.00 -9.91
CA ASP A 17 9.06 5.27 -8.99
C ASP A 17 10.24 4.62 -9.75
N ALA A 18 11.26 4.20 -9.02
CA ALA A 18 12.50 3.72 -9.61
C ALA A 18 12.31 2.33 -10.24
N LYS A 19 13.41 1.65 -10.53
CA LYS A 19 13.39 0.33 -11.18
C LYS A 19 14.15 -0.65 -10.32
N GLY A 20 13.45 -1.71 -9.92
CA GLY A 20 14.08 -2.87 -9.30
C GLY A 20 14.56 -2.58 -7.89
N ASP A 21 13.82 -1.73 -7.18
CA ASP A 21 13.93 -1.40 -5.77
C ASP A 21 12.80 -2.06 -4.94
N ASP A 22 12.21 -3.14 -5.48
CA ASP A 22 11.31 -4.08 -4.81
C ASP A 22 12.02 -5.00 -3.79
N ASN A 23 13.04 -4.47 -3.11
CA ASN A 23 13.86 -5.16 -2.13
C ASN A 23 13.87 -4.47 -0.75
N GLY A 24 12.84 -3.67 -0.45
CA GLY A 24 12.59 -3.02 0.84
C GLY A 24 13.79 -2.19 1.31
N PRO A 25 14.38 -2.46 2.50
CA PRO A 25 15.60 -1.79 2.96
C PRO A 25 16.86 -2.14 2.14
N GLY A 26 16.73 -2.89 1.05
CA GLY A 26 17.82 -3.29 0.16
C GLY A 26 18.31 -4.72 0.36
N SER A 27 17.90 -5.38 1.46
CA SER A 27 18.30 -6.75 1.78
C SER A 27 17.27 -7.80 1.40
N TYR A 28 16.05 -7.40 1.01
CA TYR A 28 14.96 -8.37 0.87
C TYR A 28 15.11 -9.24 -0.37
N THR A 29 14.66 -10.47 -0.21
CA THR A 29 14.64 -11.49 -1.26
C THR A 29 13.23 -12.00 -1.45
N TYR A 30 12.87 -12.18 -2.72
CA TYR A 30 11.59 -12.76 -3.10
C TYR A 30 11.45 -14.21 -2.59
N PRO A 31 10.22 -14.69 -2.35
CA PRO A 31 9.98 -16.10 -2.13
C PRO A 31 10.43 -16.93 -3.34
N THR A 32 10.80 -18.18 -3.10
CA THR A 32 11.38 -19.05 -4.13
C THR A 32 10.34 -19.68 -5.06
N ASP A 33 9.05 -19.64 -4.70
CA ASP A 33 8.00 -20.13 -5.59
C ASP A 33 7.86 -19.23 -6.83
N THR A 34 7.71 -19.88 -7.99
CA THR A 34 7.64 -19.23 -9.30
C THR A 34 6.45 -18.28 -9.49
N VAL A 35 5.43 -18.34 -8.64
CA VAL A 35 4.31 -17.39 -8.68
C VAL A 35 4.78 -15.96 -8.39
N TYR A 36 5.83 -15.80 -7.57
CA TYR A 36 6.41 -14.50 -7.23
C TYR A 36 7.44 -14.07 -8.27
N THR A 37 6.96 -13.54 -9.40
CA THR A 37 7.85 -13.09 -10.47
C THR A 37 8.57 -11.78 -10.13
N LYS A 38 9.84 -11.65 -10.52
CA LYS A 38 10.60 -10.40 -10.38
C LYS A 38 9.81 -9.21 -10.94
N GLY A 39 9.74 -8.13 -10.18
CA GLY A 39 8.96 -6.94 -10.53
C GLY A 39 7.48 -7.01 -10.17
N SER A 40 7.01 -8.09 -9.54
CA SER A 40 5.62 -8.20 -9.07
C SER A 40 5.27 -7.20 -7.96
N PHE A 41 6.26 -6.64 -7.26
CA PHE A 41 6.07 -5.67 -6.17
C PHE A 41 6.83 -4.36 -6.43
N ASP A 42 7.46 -4.23 -7.61
CA ASP A 42 8.24 -3.07 -8.06
C ASP A 42 7.31 -1.99 -8.56
N LEU A 43 7.07 -0.97 -7.74
CA LEU A 43 6.28 0.20 -8.10
C LEU A 43 6.92 0.91 -9.29
N ARG A 44 6.08 1.47 -10.16
CA ARG A 44 6.53 2.19 -11.36
C ARG A 44 5.93 3.54 -11.49
N LYS A 45 4.61 3.57 -11.33
CA LYS A 45 3.82 4.79 -11.42
C LYS A 45 2.63 4.66 -10.52
N VAL A 46 2.28 5.76 -9.88
CA VAL A 46 1.04 5.90 -9.15
C VAL A 46 0.35 7.16 -9.63
N ALA A 47 -0.93 7.06 -9.95
CA ALA A 47 -1.75 8.20 -10.33
C ALA A 47 -3.05 8.18 -9.54
N LEU A 48 -3.46 9.35 -9.04
CA LEU A 48 -4.78 9.58 -8.47
C LEU A 48 -5.42 10.71 -9.28
N GLU A 49 -6.64 10.47 -9.77
CA GLU A 49 -7.36 11.40 -10.65
C GLU A 49 -8.80 11.55 -10.15
N ASP A 50 -9.29 12.79 -10.10
CA ASP A 50 -10.71 13.05 -9.86
C ASP A 50 -11.57 12.51 -11.01
N ASP A 51 -12.58 11.71 -10.70
CA ASP A 51 -13.53 11.16 -11.68
C ASP A 51 -14.97 11.23 -11.17
N GLY A 52 -15.64 12.36 -11.40
CA GLY A 52 -17.01 12.58 -10.92
C GLY A 52 -17.11 12.54 -9.39
N ASP A 53 -17.85 11.57 -8.85
CA ASP A 53 -17.99 11.32 -7.41
C ASP A 53 -16.96 10.31 -6.86
N GLU A 54 -16.03 9.87 -7.71
CA GLU A 54 -14.99 8.91 -7.39
C GLU A 54 -13.58 9.52 -7.55
N ILE A 55 -12.60 8.84 -6.97
CA ILE A 55 -11.18 9.03 -7.25
C ILE A 55 -10.70 7.76 -7.93
N GLU A 56 -10.25 7.85 -9.19
CA GLU A 56 -9.58 6.74 -9.85
C GLU A 56 -8.11 6.72 -9.43
N VAL A 57 -7.66 5.56 -8.96
CA VAL A 57 -6.30 5.29 -8.54
C VAL A 57 -5.72 4.22 -9.46
N THR A 58 -4.62 4.55 -10.13
CA THR A 58 -3.85 3.61 -10.96
C THR A 58 -2.47 3.37 -10.35
N VAL A 59 -2.16 2.11 -10.06
CA VAL A 59 -0.84 1.64 -9.61
C VAL A 59 -0.24 0.73 -10.67
N GLU A 60 0.87 1.14 -11.27
CA GLU A 60 1.64 0.36 -12.24
C GLU A 60 2.84 -0.30 -11.56
N VAL A 61 3.06 -1.60 -11.82
CA VAL A 61 4.22 -2.35 -11.31
C VAL A 61 5.13 -2.87 -12.43
N GLY A 62 6.31 -3.40 -12.07
CA GLY A 62 7.34 -3.86 -13.00
C GLY A 62 6.93 -5.08 -13.84
N ALA A 63 6.08 -5.95 -13.29
CA ALA A 63 5.62 -7.20 -13.92
C ALA A 63 4.12 -7.20 -14.24
N LYS A 64 3.69 -8.18 -15.04
CA LYS A 64 2.26 -8.42 -15.29
C LYS A 64 1.60 -8.89 -13.99
N ILE A 65 0.48 -8.29 -13.64
CA ILE A 65 -0.36 -8.71 -12.52
C ILE A 65 -1.05 -10.01 -12.88
N LYS A 66 -0.93 -10.98 -11.98
CA LYS A 66 -1.42 -12.35 -12.14
C LYS A 66 -2.35 -12.70 -11.00
N ASP A 67 -3.14 -13.74 -11.24
CA ASP A 67 -4.01 -14.35 -10.26
C ASP A 67 -3.65 -15.84 -10.07
N PRO A 68 -2.43 -16.17 -9.59
CA PRO A 68 -1.98 -17.55 -9.45
C PRO A 68 -2.82 -18.39 -8.48
N TRP A 69 -3.59 -17.76 -7.57
CA TRP A 69 -4.37 -18.44 -6.55
C TRP A 69 -5.89 -18.34 -6.79
N ASP A 70 -6.30 -18.10 -8.04
CA ASP A 70 -7.69 -18.02 -8.48
C ASP A 70 -8.57 -17.22 -7.51
N SER A 71 -8.33 -15.91 -7.45
CA SER A 71 -8.93 -15.04 -6.44
C SER A 71 -10.45 -15.07 -6.39
N LYS A 72 -11.09 -15.39 -7.51
CA LYS A 72 -12.54 -15.55 -7.59
C LYS A 72 -13.05 -16.70 -6.72
N ALA A 73 -12.24 -17.73 -6.46
CA ALA A 73 -12.60 -18.84 -5.58
C ALA A 73 -12.75 -18.42 -4.11
N TRP A 74 -12.29 -17.23 -3.73
CA TRP A 74 -12.39 -16.67 -2.38
C TRP A 74 -12.90 -15.22 -2.37
N ASP A 75 -13.77 -14.88 -3.34
CA ASP A 75 -14.43 -13.56 -3.46
C ASP A 75 -13.45 -12.38 -3.62
N GLY A 76 -12.30 -12.63 -4.25
CA GLY A 76 -11.26 -11.65 -4.51
C GLY A 76 -11.42 -10.84 -5.81
N ASN A 77 -10.45 -9.95 -6.03
CA ASN A 77 -10.51 -8.86 -7.00
C ASN A 77 -9.79 -9.15 -8.35
N GLY A 78 -9.46 -10.41 -8.64
CA GLY A 78 -8.84 -10.82 -9.92
C GLY A 78 -7.31 -10.73 -9.97
N PHE A 79 -6.66 -10.76 -8.80
CA PHE A 79 -5.21 -10.86 -8.61
C PHE A 79 -4.94 -11.45 -7.23
N SER A 80 -3.74 -11.99 -6.97
CA SER A 80 -3.49 -12.70 -5.70
C SER A 80 -2.41 -12.10 -4.81
N LEU A 81 -1.41 -11.43 -5.40
CA LEU A 81 -0.14 -11.19 -4.70
C LEU A 81 0.00 -9.79 -4.10
N GLN A 82 -0.28 -8.74 -4.87
CA GLN A 82 -0.04 -7.36 -4.45
C GLN A 82 -1.02 -6.95 -3.36
N MET A 83 -0.61 -6.13 -2.40
CA MET A 83 -1.49 -5.39 -1.51
C MET A 83 -0.93 -3.98 -1.35
N VAL A 84 -1.69 -2.98 -1.77
CA VAL A 84 -1.22 -1.59 -1.86
C VAL A 84 -1.88 -0.75 -0.79
N PHE A 85 -1.08 0.06 -0.10
CA PHE A 85 -1.54 1.04 0.89
C PHE A 85 -1.10 2.42 0.43
N ILE A 86 -2.05 3.34 0.28
CA ILE A 86 -1.78 4.72 -0.17
C ILE A 86 -2.19 5.66 0.95
N PHE A 87 -1.21 6.19 1.67
CA PHE A 87 -1.39 7.14 2.75
C PHE A 87 -1.46 8.56 2.21
N LEU A 88 -2.38 9.33 2.74
CA LEU A 88 -2.68 10.71 2.36
C LEU A 88 -2.55 11.61 3.58
N ASP A 89 -1.72 12.65 3.46
CA ASP A 89 -1.65 13.79 4.37
C ASP A 89 -2.46 14.93 3.75
N THR A 90 -3.66 15.14 4.29
CA THR A 90 -4.67 16.07 3.76
C THR A 90 -4.81 17.34 4.61
N LYS A 91 -4.33 17.32 5.84
CA LYS A 91 -4.37 18.41 6.82
C LYS A 91 -3.25 18.24 7.85
N ALA A 92 -2.96 19.30 8.60
CA ALA A 92 -1.95 19.26 9.65
C ALA A 92 -2.29 18.25 10.78
N GLY A 93 -1.29 17.52 11.24
CA GLY A 93 -1.41 16.47 12.26
C GLY A 93 -1.81 15.13 11.64
N GLY A 94 -2.38 14.24 12.45
CA GLY A 94 -2.82 12.91 11.99
C GLY A 94 -2.09 11.78 12.70
N HIS A 95 -1.99 10.64 12.01
CA HIS A 95 -1.44 9.41 12.55
C HIS A 95 0.04 9.27 12.17
N THR A 96 0.86 8.83 13.11
CA THR A 96 2.23 8.39 12.82
C THR A 96 2.32 6.88 12.64
N LYS A 97 1.53 6.10 13.39
CA LYS A 97 1.52 4.64 13.28
C LYS A 97 0.77 4.21 12.02
N THR A 98 1.30 3.24 11.29
CA THR A 98 0.59 2.69 10.12
C THR A 98 -0.41 1.61 10.49
N ILE A 99 -1.07 1.09 9.46
CA ILE A 99 -1.93 -0.09 9.53
C ILE A 99 -1.14 -1.31 10.04
N PRO A 100 -1.76 -2.20 10.84
CA PRO A 100 -1.09 -3.38 11.38
C PRO A 100 -0.49 -4.28 10.29
N GLY A 101 0.73 -4.77 10.54
CA GLY A 101 1.44 -5.69 9.66
C GLY A 101 2.33 -5.04 8.59
N LEU A 102 2.48 -3.70 8.58
CA LEU A 102 3.43 -2.99 7.70
C LEU A 102 4.79 -2.72 8.35
N ASN A 103 4.84 -2.64 9.67
CA ASN A 103 6.05 -2.45 10.48
C ASN A 103 6.92 -1.23 10.11
N VAL A 104 6.27 -0.16 9.66
CA VAL A 104 6.87 1.17 9.52
C VAL A 104 6.02 2.18 10.29
N ASP A 105 6.60 3.31 10.65
CA ASP A 105 5.87 4.46 11.19
C ASP A 105 6.19 5.68 10.31
N PHE A 106 5.39 6.73 10.38
CA PHE A 106 5.70 8.02 9.76
C PHE A 106 6.51 8.90 10.70
N ALA A 107 7.49 9.60 10.14
CA ALA A 107 8.27 10.61 10.85
C ALA A 107 7.38 11.80 11.29
N ALA A 108 7.80 12.52 12.34
CA ALA A 108 7.11 13.73 12.77
C ALA A 108 7.07 14.77 11.64
N GLY A 109 5.91 15.39 11.41
CA GLY A 109 5.66 16.28 10.28
C GLY A 109 5.35 15.56 8.96
N HIS A 110 5.24 14.24 8.98
CA HIS A 110 4.83 13.40 7.85
C HIS A 110 3.65 12.49 8.22
N GLU A 111 2.82 12.90 9.18
CA GLU A 111 1.63 12.20 9.61
C GLU A 111 0.65 11.95 8.45
N TRP A 112 -0.28 11.01 8.62
CA TRP A 112 -1.32 10.70 7.63
C TRP A 112 -2.73 10.82 8.18
N ASP A 113 -3.69 11.16 7.32
CA ASP A 113 -5.11 11.32 7.66
C ASP A 113 -5.99 10.23 7.09
N LYS A 114 -5.68 9.75 5.88
CA LYS A 114 -6.42 8.68 5.20
C LYS A 114 -5.47 7.65 4.64
N VAL A 115 -5.91 6.40 4.59
CA VAL A 115 -5.23 5.33 3.85
C VAL A 115 -6.20 4.61 2.94
N LEU A 116 -5.84 4.54 1.66
CA LEU A 116 -6.57 3.76 0.66
C LEU A 116 -5.94 2.38 0.57
N ILE A 117 -6.76 1.33 0.63
CA ILE A 117 -6.27 -0.06 0.56
C ILE A 117 -6.74 -0.73 -0.73
N ILE A 118 -5.81 -1.09 -1.61
CA ILE A 118 -6.08 -1.93 -2.78
C ILE A 118 -5.63 -3.36 -2.44
N SER A 119 -6.60 -4.20 -2.08
CA SER A 119 -6.38 -5.57 -1.68
C SER A 119 -6.82 -6.55 -2.77
N PRO A 120 -6.17 -7.72 -2.89
CA PRO A 120 -6.69 -8.78 -3.73
C PRO A 120 -7.92 -9.43 -3.07
N GLN A 121 -8.05 -9.34 -1.75
CA GLN A 121 -9.22 -9.76 -0.96
C GLN A 121 -10.41 -8.85 -1.24
N GLY A 122 -11.61 -9.43 -1.30
CA GLY A 122 -12.86 -8.66 -1.36
C GLY A 122 -13.06 -7.80 -0.10
N ASN A 123 -13.74 -6.67 -0.26
CA ASN A 123 -13.92 -5.69 0.81
C ASN A 123 -14.55 -6.26 2.09
N THR A 124 -15.44 -7.26 1.99
CA THR A 124 -16.01 -7.93 3.16
C THR A 124 -14.93 -8.54 4.05
N ARG A 125 -13.95 -9.23 3.45
CA ARG A 125 -12.82 -9.83 4.17
C ARG A 125 -11.91 -8.76 4.75
N VAL A 126 -11.55 -7.75 3.96
CA VAL A 126 -10.69 -6.63 4.41
C VAL A 126 -11.34 -5.88 5.57
N GLN A 127 -12.65 -5.58 5.48
CA GLN A 127 -13.40 -4.88 6.52
C GLN A 127 -13.46 -5.67 7.84
N SER A 128 -13.56 -6.99 7.76
CA SER A 128 -13.51 -7.87 8.95
C SER A 128 -12.15 -7.79 9.66
N GLU A 129 -11.07 -7.78 8.90
CA GLU A 129 -9.70 -7.63 9.42
C GLU A 129 -9.49 -6.25 10.03
N ILE A 130 -9.98 -5.18 9.38
CA ILE A 130 -9.99 -3.81 9.93
C ILE A 130 -10.74 -3.77 11.27
N ASN A 131 -11.96 -4.31 11.32
CA ASN A 131 -12.78 -4.32 12.52
C ASN A 131 -12.12 -5.09 13.67
N SER A 132 -11.25 -6.07 13.36
CA SER A 132 -10.61 -6.91 14.36
C SER A 132 -9.28 -6.32 14.83
N LYS A 133 -8.49 -5.73 13.92
CA LYS A 133 -7.07 -5.42 14.14
C LYS A 133 -6.74 -3.92 14.10
N ALA A 134 -7.56 -3.10 13.45
CA ALA A 134 -7.31 -1.68 13.22
C ALA A 134 -8.51 -0.79 13.64
N LYS A 135 -9.17 -1.15 14.75
CA LYS A 135 -10.39 -0.48 15.24
C LYS A 135 -10.24 1.03 15.36
N ASP A 136 -9.12 1.48 15.91
CA ASP A 136 -8.87 2.90 16.18
C ASP A 136 -8.61 3.71 14.90
N LEU A 137 -8.33 3.04 13.78
CA LEU A 137 -8.04 3.65 12.48
C LEU A 137 -9.20 3.51 11.49
N LYS A 138 -10.30 2.85 11.87
CA LYS A 138 -11.39 2.49 10.95
C LYS A 138 -12.00 3.70 10.22
N GLY A 139 -12.10 4.85 10.87
CA GLY A 139 -12.65 6.07 10.26
C GLY A 139 -11.77 6.67 9.15
N ASP A 140 -10.52 6.24 9.09
CA ASP A 140 -9.48 6.78 8.22
C ASP A 140 -9.01 5.78 7.16
N ILE A 141 -9.49 4.54 7.22
CA ILE A 141 -9.26 3.52 6.20
C ILE A 141 -10.39 3.58 5.18
N VAL A 142 -10.03 3.75 3.91
CA VAL A 142 -10.98 3.81 2.79
C VAL A 142 -10.79 2.59 1.90
N LEU A 143 -11.88 1.86 1.67
CA LEU A 143 -11.92 0.72 0.75
C LEU A 143 -12.47 1.15 -0.61
N PRO A 144 -12.01 0.53 -1.72
CA PRO A 144 -12.42 0.90 -3.07
C PRO A 144 -13.85 0.43 -3.35
N LEU A 145 -14.58 1.15 -4.20
CA LEU A 145 -15.84 0.70 -4.78
C LEU A 145 -15.60 -0.46 -5.76
N LYS A 146 -14.48 -0.41 -6.49
CA LYS A 146 -14.10 -1.42 -7.47
C LYS A 146 -12.58 -1.50 -7.62
N VAL A 147 -12.08 -2.70 -7.94
CA VAL A 147 -10.68 -2.94 -8.32
C VAL A 147 -10.64 -3.76 -9.61
N LYS A 148 -9.68 -3.47 -10.49
CA LYS A 148 -9.41 -4.23 -11.72
C LYS A 148 -7.91 -4.37 -11.93
N ALA A 149 -7.45 -5.61 -12.17
CA ALA A 149 -6.11 -5.86 -12.69
C ALA A 149 -6.11 -5.80 -14.24
N ARG A 150 -5.18 -5.04 -14.83
CA ARG A 150 -5.02 -4.87 -16.29
C ARG A 150 -3.55 -4.82 -16.67
N GLY A 151 -3.03 -5.90 -17.26
CA GLY A 151 -1.62 -5.95 -17.66
C GLY A 151 -0.72 -5.79 -16.44
N LYS A 152 -0.02 -4.67 -16.32
CA LYS A 152 0.84 -4.33 -15.16
C LYS A 152 0.18 -3.38 -14.16
N LYS A 153 -1.11 -3.10 -14.29
CA LYS A 153 -1.80 -2.05 -13.53
C LYS A 153 -2.90 -2.60 -12.64
N LEU A 154 -2.95 -2.13 -11.40
CA LEU A 154 -4.17 -2.13 -10.59
C LEU A 154 -4.87 -0.80 -10.80
N VAL A 155 -6.14 -0.84 -11.17
CA VAL A 155 -7.00 0.33 -11.26
C VAL A 155 -8.12 0.17 -10.26
N ALA A 156 -8.21 1.07 -9.31
CA ALA A 156 -9.22 1.05 -8.25
C ALA A 156 -9.96 2.38 -8.22
N SER A 157 -11.25 2.37 -7.91
CA SER A 157 -12.01 3.59 -7.71
C SER A 157 -12.47 3.70 -6.26
N PHE A 158 -12.37 4.90 -5.69
CA PHE A 158 -12.68 5.18 -4.29
C PHE A 158 -13.75 6.26 -4.17
N PRO A 159 -14.63 6.21 -3.17
CA PRO A 159 -15.64 7.24 -2.96
C PRO A 159 -14.99 8.56 -2.54
N LYS A 160 -15.14 9.61 -3.35
CA LYS A 160 -14.43 10.89 -3.20
C LYS A 160 -14.65 11.56 -1.85
N ASP A 161 -15.88 11.49 -1.34
CA ASP A 161 -16.26 12.04 -0.04
C ASP A 161 -15.49 11.39 1.13
N LYS A 162 -15.11 10.11 1.01
CA LYS A 162 -14.34 9.39 2.02
C LYS A 162 -12.83 9.63 1.93
N VAL A 163 -12.33 9.92 0.72
CA VAL A 163 -10.91 10.21 0.49
C VAL A 163 -10.50 11.57 1.03
N GLY A 164 -11.42 12.55 1.03
CA GLY A 164 -11.13 13.93 1.45
C GLY A 164 -11.70 15.01 0.53
N GLY A 165 -12.60 14.64 -0.39
CA GLY A 165 -13.32 15.58 -1.26
C GLY A 165 -12.68 15.86 -2.62
N GLY A 166 -11.51 15.28 -2.91
CA GLY A 166 -10.82 15.42 -4.20
C GLY A 166 -9.38 14.93 -4.15
N VAL A 167 -8.61 15.17 -5.21
CA VAL A 167 -7.13 15.05 -5.20
C VAL A 167 -6.53 16.46 -5.07
N SER A 168 -5.43 16.65 -4.32
CA SER A 168 -4.77 17.95 -4.23
C SER A 168 -3.25 17.87 -4.32
N LYS A 169 -2.63 18.74 -5.13
CA LYS A 169 -1.16 18.90 -5.15
C LYS A 169 -0.56 19.41 -3.84
N SER A 170 -1.38 19.94 -2.94
CA SER A 170 -0.93 20.41 -1.62
C SER A 170 -0.70 19.27 -0.62
N TRP A 171 -1.31 18.11 -0.86
CA TRP A 171 -1.27 16.95 0.03
C TRP A 171 0.08 16.24 0.02
N GLY A 172 0.37 15.49 1.09
CA GLY A 172 1.43 14.48 1.10
C GLY A 172 0.89 13.11 0.71
N TYR A 173 1.71 12.33 0.02
CA TYR A 173 1.36 11.01 -0.49
C TYR A 173 2.47 10.02 -0.17
N GLN A 174 2.13 8.83 0.29
CA GLN A 174 3.09 7.74 0.39
C GLN A 174 2.40 6.42 0.04
N VAL A 175 3.08 5.59 -0.74
CA VAL A 175 2.55 4.34 -1.26
C VAL A 175 3.45 3.22 -0.82
N LEU A 176 2.89 2.24 -0.13
CA LEU A 176 3.59 1.04 0.28
C LEU A 176 3.05 -0.15 -0.51
N MET A 177 3.94 -0.86 -1.18
CA MET A 177 3.65 -2.13 -1.83
C MET A 177 4.00 -3.28 -0.89
N GLN A 178 3.02 -4.15 -0.69
CA GLN A 178 3.06 -5.29 0.19
C GLN A 178 2.67 -6.57 -0.58
N SER A 179 2.99 -7.74 -0.02
CA SER A 179 2.49 -9.02 -0.50
C SER A 179 1.33 -9.53 0.36
N ASN A 180 0.14 -9.68 -0.21
CA ASN A 180 -1.01 -10.30 0.45
C ASN A 180 -0.71 -11.68 1.09
N GLU A 181 -1.32 -11.90 2.25
CA GLU A 181 -1.41 -13.16 2.97
C GLU A 181 -2.88 -13.39 3.37
N GLY A 182 -3.49 -14.43 2.81
CA GLY A 182 -4.88 -14.81 3.10
C GLY A 182 -5.07 -15.40 4.50
N PHE A 183 -3.99 -15.94 5.07
CA PHE A 183 -3.93 -16.50 6.42
C PHE A 183 -2.91 -15.73 7.27
N PRO A 184 -3.15 -14.42 7.52
CA PRO A 184 -2.14 -13.58 8.15
C PRO A 184 -1.96 -13.95 9.62
N ASP A 185 -0.82 -13.56 10.16
CA ASP A 185 -0.58 -13.60 11.60
C ASP A 185 -1.64 -12.80 12.36
N LYS A 186 -1.79 -13.11 13.66
CA LYS A 186 -2.83 -12.54 14.53
C LYS A 186 -2.85 -11.01 14.54
N THR A 187 -1.70 -10.37 14.34
CA THR A 187 -1.53 -8.91 14.38
C THR A 187 -1.58 -8.24 13.02
N ASP A 188 -1.64 -9.00 11.92
CA ASP A 188 -1.31 -8.48 10.59
C ASP A 188 -2.55 -8.36 9.71
N LEU A 189 -2.73 -7.24 9.03
CA LEU A 189 -3.93 -6.98 8.22
C LEU A 189 -3.71 -7.52 6.80
N LEU A 190 -3.82 -8.84 6.65
CA LEU A 190 -3.66 -9.55 5.37
C LEU A 190 -2.30 -9.32 4.70
N THR A 191 -1.29 -8.95 5.48
CA THR A 191 0.07 -8.75 4.99
C THR A 191 0.95 -9.96 5.25
N ARG A 192 1.83 -10.27 4.30
CA ARG A 192 2.84 -11.33 4.45
C ARG A 192 4.07 -10.76 5.15
N LYS A 193 4.56 -11.47 6.17
CA LYS A 193 5.80 -11.11 6.86
C LYS A 193 7.03 -11.25 5.97
N VAL A 194 8.06 -10.50 6.34
CA VAL A 194 9.43 -10.76 5.89
C VAL A 194 10.13 -11.53 7.01
N ASN A 195 10.98 -12.47 6.61
CA ASN A 195 11.69 -13.35 7.53
C ASN A 195 13.19 -13.08 7.46
N GLU A 196 13.94 -13.56 8.44
CA GLU A 196 15.40 -13.63 8.33
C GLU A 196 15.79 -14.49 7.10
N TYR A 197 15.16 -15.67 7.00
CA TYR A 197 15.38 -16.61 5.89
C TYR A 197 14.14 -16.76 5.01
N GLY A 198 14.34 -16.62 3.70
CA GLY A 198 13.29 -16.82 2.70
C GLY A 198 12.83 -18.28 2.57
N GLY A 199 11.84 -18.51 1.71
CA GLY A 199 11.35 -19.85 1.38
C GLY A 199 10.29 -19.82 0.29
N GLY A 200 9.57 -20.92 0.08
CA GLY A 200 8.57 -21.04 -0.99
C GLY A 200 7.59 -19.87 -1.06
N HIS A 201 6.97 -19.53 0.07
CA HIS A 201 6.02 -18.41 0.20
C HIS A 201 6.48 -17.37 1.24
N ARG A 202 7.79 -17.26 1.50
CA ARG A 202 8.34 -16.35 2.51
C ARG A 202 9.39 -15.44 1.90
N PHE A 203 9.24 -14.13 2.10
CA PHE A 203 10.30 -13.18 1.82
C PHE A 203 11.42 -13.37 2.84
N GLY A 204 12.67 -13.18 2.42
CA GLY A 204 13.83 -13.27 3.29
C GLY A 204 14.59 -11.95 3.39
N GLY A 205 15.61 -11.89 4.25
CA GLY A 205 16.51 -10.74 4.38
C GLY A 205 16.04 -9.65 5.34
N GLY A 206 14.96 -9.89 6.09
CA GLY A 206 14.54 -9.09 7.24
C GLY A 206 15.04 -9.70 8.54
N CYS A 207 14.17 -9.76 9.54
CA CYS A 207 14.43 -10.48 10.79
C CYS A 207 13.19 -11.26 11.24
N ASP A 208 13.34 -12.16 12.21
CA ASP A 208 12.21 -12.95 12.75
C ASP A 208 11.54 -12.27 13.97
N TYR A 209 11.70 -10.94 14.11
CA TYR A 209 11.00 -10.10 15.09
C TYR A 209 10.19 -9.01 14.36
N ASP A 210 9.19 -8.40 14.98
CA ASP A 210 8.28 -7.46 14.29
C ASP A 210 8.83 -6.00 14.17
N TRP A 211 10.13 -5.84 13.88
CA TRP A 211 10.79 -4.53 13.76
C TRP A 211 11.17 -4.14 12.33
N ASP A 212 11.42 -5.12 11.46
CA ASP A 212 11.75 -4.88 10.06
C ASP A 212 10.48 -4.49 9.27
N PRO A 213 10.59 -3.58 8.28
CA PRO A 213 9.47 -3.20 7.44
C PRO A 213 8.90 -4.41 6.69
N HIS A 214 7.61 -4.66 6.75
CA HIS A 214 6.97 -5.64 5.87
C HIS A 214 6.59 -5.00 4.53
N VAL A 215 7.49 -4.19 3.96
CA VAL A 215 7.26 -3.37 2.77
C VAL A 215 8.27 -3.79 1.71
N MET A 216 7.78 -4.23 0.54
CA MET A 216 8.66 -4.67 -0.55
C MET A 216 9.18 -3.49 -1.35
N ASP A 217 8.35 -2.45 -1.48
CA ASP A 217 8.64 -1.23 -2.21
C ASP A 217 7.82 -0.07 -1.61
N MET A 218 8.40 1.12 -1.60
CA MET A 218 7.78 2.36 -1.16
C MET A 218 7.97 3.43 -2.24
N LEU A 219 6.95 4.27 -2.48
CA LEU A 219 7.10 5.37 -3.43
C LEU A 219 8.25 6.31 -3.04
N GLY A 220 9.18 6.50 -3.98
CA GLY A 220 10.35 7.35 -3.87
C GLY A 220 11.57 6.60 -3.37
N GLU A 221 12.38 7.26 -2.55
CA GLU A 221 13.64 6.70 -2.08
C GLU A 221 13.44 5.70 -0.94
N GLN A 222 13.98 4.49 -1.07
CA GLN A 222 13.90 3.43 -0.04
C GLN A 222 14.79 3.69 1.19
N ALA A 223 15.56 4.78 1.23
CA ALA A 223 16.58 5.02 2.25
C ALA A 223 16.01 5.03 3.68
N ASP A 224 14.79 5.53 3.86
CA ASP A 224 14.14 5.59 5.18
C ASP A 224 13.81 4.19 5.71
N LEU A 225 13.52 3.21 4.84
CA LEU A 225 13.28 1.82 5.24
C LEU A 225 14.51 1.20 5.90
N LYS A 226 15.73 1.67 5.59
CA LYS A 226 16.99 1.16 6.16
C LYS A 226 17.22 1.55 7.62
N ALA A 227 16.46 2.52 8.13
CA ALA A 227 16.66 3.08 9.46
C ALA A 227 16.04 2.24 10.60
N TYR A 228 15.50 1.05 10.29
CA TYR A 228 15.03 0.11 11.31
C TYR A 228 16.20 -0.53 12.07
N THR A 229 15.91 -1.04 13.27
CA THR A 229 16.83 -1.89 14.02
C THR A 229 16.07 -3.10 14.54
N CYS A 230 16.69 -4.27 14.49
CA CYS A 230 16.06 -5.51 14.91
C CYS A 230 17.05 -6.36 15.70
N LYS A 231 17.11 -6.17 17.02
CA LYS A 231 18.08 -6.87 17.88
C LYS A 231 17.45 -8.03 18.63
N SER A 232 16.22 -7.85 19.12
CA SER A 232 15.44 -8.87 19.80
C SER A 232 13.95 -8.56 19.70
N LYS A 233 13.09 -9.47 20.18
CA LYS A 233 11.64 -9.25 20.26
C LYS A 233 11.25 -7.98 21.03
N THR A 234 12.07 -7.52 21.97
CA THR A 234 11.78 -6.36 22.83
C THR A 234 12.76 -5.20 22.66
N ASP A 235 13.77 -5.34 21.80
CA ASP A 235 14.78 -4.31 21.51
C ASP A 235 14.93 -4.16 20.00
N GLY A 236 14.39 -3.06 19.49
CA GLY A 236 14.41 -2.69 18.09
C GLY A 236 13.66 -1.38 17.87
N LYS A 237 13.59 -0.99 16.60
CA LYS A 237 12.95 0.25 16.18
C LYS A 237 12.46 0.07 14.75
N ARG A 238 11.22 0.47 14.48
CA ARG A 238 10.68 0.54 13.12
C ARG A 238 11.31 1.68 12.33
N ALA A 239 11.35 1.53 11.01
CA ALA A 239 11.71 2.62 10.11
C ALA A 239 10.68 3.75 10.21
N ALA A 240 11.16 4.99 10.13
CA ALA A 240 10.33 6.19 10.10
C ALA A 240 10.34 6.77 8.68
N ILE A 241 9.25 6.57 7.93
CA ILE A 241 9.11 6.98 6.53
C ILE A 241 8.50 8.37 6.40
N LYS A 242 8.65 8.97 5.21
CA LYS A 242 8.20 10.33 4.91
C LYS A 242 7.16 10.35 3.80
N MET A 243 6.31 11.36 3.84
CA MET A 243 5.41 11.71 2.73
C MET A 243 6.20 12.26 1.53
N VAL A 244 5.71 11.95 0.34
CA VAL A 244 6.15 12.49 -0.96
C VAL A 244 5.18 13.57 -1.42
N LYS A 245 5.70 14.68 -1.96
CA LYS A 245 4.90 15.72 -2.59
C LYS A 245 4.90 15.52 -4.12
N PRO A 246 3.77 15.81 -4.82
CA PRO A 246 3.65 15.69 -6.28
C PRO A 246 4.61 16.57 -7.09
#